data_AF-A0A259DAI3-F1
#
_entry.id   AF-A0A259DAI3-F1
#
_cell.length_a   1.000
_cell.length_b   1.000
_cell.length_c   1.000
_cell.angle_alpha   90.00
_cell.angle_beta   90.00
_cell.angle_gamma   90.00
#
_symmetry.space_group_name_H-M   'P 1'
#
loop_
_entity.id
_entity.type
_entity.pdbx_description
1 polymer ?
#
loop_
_entity_poly.entity_id
_entity_poly.type
_entity_poly.pdbx_seq_one_letter_code
_entity_poly.pdbx_strand_id
1 'polypeptide(L)'
;RMPVGTIISDYETGEPIADLTTHGERLCLAQGGVGGWGNIHFKSSTNRAPRQKTNGKEGERRKLKLELKVLADVGLLGMPNAGKSTLITAVSNARPKIADYPFTTLHPNLGVVRVGAERSFVIADIPGLIEGAAEGAGLGHRFLRHLQRTGVLLHLVDIAPFDENIDPVADAVAIVNELRKYDEALVEKPRWLVLNKVDMIPEEDRKKVVADFIKRFKWKGPVFEISALTGLGCDKLCYSLQDYLDSIRKDRDDEDERAADPRYQEQAQPEDKTPD
;
A
#
# COMPACT_ATOMS: atom_id res chain seq x y z
N ARG A 1 -1.13 16.61 1.71
CA ARG A 1 -1.50 15.39 2.47
C ARG A 1 -0.53 14.29 2.08
N MET A 2 -0.10 13.47 3.03
CA MET A 2 0.85 12.37 2.82
C MET A 2 0.22 11.06 3.35
N PRO A 3 0.61 9.88 2.84
CA PRO A 3 0.18 8.61 3.41
C PRO A 3 0.74 8.39 4.82
N VAL A 4 0.02 7.59 5.62
CA VAL A 4 0.48 7.15 6.94
C VAL A 4 1.73 6.26 6.78
N GLY A 5 2.71 6.46 7.66
CA GLY A 5 4.04 5.87 7.61
C GLY A 5 5.06 6.68 6.80
N THR A 6 4.79 7.94 6.46
CA THR A 6 5.76 8.78 5.73
C THR A 6 6.78 9.37 6.71
N ILE A 7 8.05 9.00 6.54
CA ILE A 7 9.21 9.66 7.15
C ILE A 7 9.56 10.89 6.33
N ILE A 8 9.77 11.99 7.03
CA ILE A 8 10.18 13.27 6.48
C ILE A 8 11.56 13.55 7.04
N SER A 9 12.56 13.68 6.17
CA SER A 9 13.92 14.05 6.54
C SER A 9 14.39 15.27 5.77
N ASP A 10 15.37 15.98 6.31
CA ASP A 10 16.04 17.06 5.59
C ASP A 10 16.82 16.48 4.39
N TYR A 11 16.70 17.11 3.22
CA TYR A 11 17.34 16.61 2.01
C TYR A 11 18.87 16.73 2.05
N GLU A 12 19.40 17.75 2.73
CA GLU A 12 20.84 18.04 2.76
C GLU A 12 21.55 17.31 3.90
N THR A 13 20.93 17.25 5.08
CA THR A 13 21.56 16.62 6.26
C THR A 13 21.15 15.16 6.45
N GLY A 14 20.01 14.73 5.89
CA GLY A 14 19.45 13.40 6.10
C GLY A 14 18.84 13.19 7.49
N GLU A 15 18.79 14.22 8.34
CA GLU A 15 18.19 14.12 9.67
C GLU A 15 16.68 13.90 9.57
N PRO A 16 16.10 12.91 10.29
CA PRO A 16 14.67 12.71 10.34
C PRO A 16 14.01 13.86 11.11
N ILE A 17 13.12 14.58 10.44
CA ILE A 17 12.34 15.70 11.00
C ILE A 17 11.07 15.16 11.65
N ALA A 18 10.40 14.21 11.00
CA ALA A 18 9.16 13.62 11.50
C ALA A 18 8.84 12.28 10.86
N ASP A 19 7.95 11.53 11.51
CA ASP A 19 7.38 10.29 11.03
C ASP A 19 5.87 10.34 11.23
N LEU A 20 5.11 10.38 10.15
CA LEU A 20 3.66 10.46 10.20
C LEU A 20 3.10 9.09 10.51
N THR A 21 2.73 8.81 11.76
CA THR A 21 2.33 7.47 12.19
C THR A 21 0.83 7.31 12.34
N THR A 22 0.07 8.41 12.44
CA THR A 22 -1.37 8.38 12.69
C THR A 22 -2.15 9.12 11.59
N HIS A 23 -3.38 8.67 11.30
CA HIS A 23 -4.27 9.38 10.39
C HIS A 23 -4.59 10.78 10.93
N GLY A 24 -4.64 11.78 10.04
CA GLY A 24 -4.99 13.16 10.40
C GLY A 24 -3.89 13.95 11.12
N GLU A 25 -2.72 13.35 11.38
CA GLU A 25 -1.57 14.00 12.00
C GLU A 25 -1.14 15.24 11.18
N ARG A 26 -0.98 16.39 11.86
CA ARG A 26 -0.56 17.65 11.24
C ARG A 26 0.74 18.11 11.86
N LEU A 27 1.73 18.33 11.01
CA LEU A 27 3.03 18.83 11.41
C LEU A 27 3.42 20.07 10.58
N CYS A 28 3.96 21.09 11.25
CA CYS A 28 4.52 22.26 10.59
C CYS A 28 5.94 21.94 10.11
N LEU A 29 6.12 21.80 8.80
CA LEU A 29 7.43 21.48 8.18
C LEU A 29 8.27 22.72 7.89
N ALA A 30 7.63 23.86 7.68
CA ALA A 30 8.27 25.13 7.41
C ALA A 30 7.39 26.26 7.95
N GLN A 31 7.94 27.08 8.84
CA GLN A 31 7.20 28.19 9.43
C GLN A 31 7.13 29.37 8.46
N GLY A 32 5.93 29.96 8.34
CA GLY A 32 5.73 31.19 7.58
C GLY A 32 6.47 32.37 8.21
N GLY A 33 6.87 33.32 7.37
CA GLY A 33 7.54 34.54 7.81
C GLY A 33 6.64 35.43 8.67
N VAL A 34 7.22 36.13 9.64
CA VAL A 34 6.47 37.05 10.51
C VAL A 34 6.16 38.34 9.75
N GLY A 35 4.91 38.80 9.84
CA GLY A 35 4.44 40.04 9.23
C GLY A 35 5.22 41.27 9.71
N GLY A 36 5.48 42.19 8.78
CA GLY A 36 6.08 43.48 9.07
C GLY A 36 5.13 44.38 9.87
N TRP A 37 5.68 45.33 10.61
CA TRP A 37 4.91 46.22 11.45
C TRP A 37 4.48 47.44 10.63
N GLY A 38 3.17 47.68 10.60
CA GLY A 38 2.61 48.89 10.00
C GLY A 38 2.88 50.14 10.85
N ASN A 39 2.65 51.31 10.26
CA ASN A 39 2.89 52.60 10.92
C ASN A 39 2.14 52.77 12.26
N ILE A 40 0.98 52.14 12.43
CA ILE A 40 0.17 52.18 13.66
C ILE A 40 1.01 51.71 14.87
N HIS A 41 1.87 50.71 14.70
CA HIS A 41 2.69 50.20 15.79
C HIS A 41 3.80 51.17 16.23
N PHE A 42 4.11 52.19 15.43
CA PHE A 42 5.14 53.20 15.73
C PHE A 42 4.56 54.51 16.28
N LYS A 43 3.25 54.56 16.56
CA LYS A 43 2.58 55.74 17.09
C LYS A 43 2.88 55.90 18.58
N SER A 44 3.34 57.08 18.99
CA SER A 44 3.58 57.42 20.39
C SER A 44 3.04 58.83 20.70
N SER A 45 3.03 59.22 21.98
CA SER A 45 2.64 60.58 22.40
C SER A 45 3.48 61.68 21.73
N THR A 46 4.74 61.38 21.44
CA THR A 46 5.70 62.24 20.73
C THR A 46 5.67 62.06 19.21
N ASN A 47 5.23 60.91 18.69
CA ASN A 47 5.17 60.58 17.26
C ASN A 47 3.73 60.29 16.81
N ARG A 48 2.96 61.35 16.55
CA ARG A 48 1.51 61.26 16.26
C ARG A 48 1.18 60.77 14.83
N ALA A 49 2.08 60.96 13.87
CA ALA A 49 1.91 60.59 12.47
C ALA A 49 3.14 59.85 11.90
N PRO A 50 3.44 58.64 12.40
CA PRO A 50 4.58 57.84 11.95
C PRO A 50 4.47 57.46 10.46
N ARG A 51 5.59 57.60 9.73
CA ARG A 51 5.74 57.14 8.32
C ARG A 51 6.56 55.86 8.18
N GLN A 52 7.00 55.29 9.31
CA GLN A 52 7.85 54.11 9.35
C GLN A 52 7.01 52.84 9.12
N LYS A 53 7.60 51.87 8.42
CA LYS A 53 7.10 50.50 8.28
C LYS A 53 8.29 49.56 8.31
N THR A 54 8.13 48.37 8.86
CA THR A 54 9.12 47.29 8.70
C THR A 54 8.61 46.29 7.68
N ASN A 55 9.53 45.71 6.92
CA ASN A 55 9.20 44.59 6.03
C ASN A 55 8.98 43.32 6.87
N GLY A 56 8.18 42.40 6.36
CA GLY A 56 8.05 41.07 6.96
C GLY A 56 9.36 40.30 6.89
N LYS A 57 9.57 39.39 7.84
CA LYS A 57 10.66 38.41 7.76
C LYS A 57 10.32 37.37 6.71
N GLU A 58 11.32 36.83 6.03
CA GLU A 58 11.12 35.72 5.12
C GLU A 58 10.71 34.46 5.89
N GLY A 59 9.86 33.62 5.28
CA GLY A 59 9.51 32.31 5.83
C GLY A 59 10.62 31.29 5.60
N GLU A 60 10.56 30.19 6.34
CA GLU A 60 11.51 29.10 6.17
C GLU A 60 11.34 28.43 4.79
N ARG A 61 12.46 28.13 4.14
CA ARG A 61 12.52 27.34 2.92
C ARG A 61 13.38 26.12 3.19
N ARG A 62 12.81 24.93 3.05
CA ARG A 62 13.51 23.66 3.24
C ARG A 62 13.30 22.75 2.04
N LYS A 63 14.33 21.97 1.70
CA LYS A 63 14.19 20.83 0.79
C LYS A 63 14.05 19.59 1.66
N LEU A 64 13.02 18.81 1.41
CA LEU A 64 12.67 17.65 2.24
C LEU A 64 12.73 16.38 1.38
N LYS A 65 13.23 15.30 1.99
CA LYS A 65 13.15 13.95 1.47
C LYS A 65 11.98 13.25 2.17
N LEU A 66 11.13 12.59 1.38
CA LEU A 66 9.92 11.93 1.86
C LEU A 66 9.99 10.45 1.51
N GLU A 67 9.93 9.59 2.52
CA GLU A 67 10.06 8.13 2.37
C GLU A 67 8.91 7.42 3.08
N LEU A 68 8.27 6.44 2.44
CA LEU A 68 7.17 5.68 3.03
C LEU A 68 7.68 4.38 3.68
N LYS A 69 7.39 4.16 4.97
CA LYS A 69 7.72 2.95 5.75
C LYS A 69 6.89 1.71 5.37
N VAL A 70 5.72 1.90 4.75
CA VAL A 70 4.88 0.78 4.31
C VAL A 70 5.40 0.27 2.97
N LEU A 71 5.75 -1.03 2.91
CA LEU A 71 6.28 -1.65 1.70
C LEU A 71 5.25 -1.65 0.57
N ALA A 72 4.00 -2.06 0.85
CA ALA A 72 2.91 -2.01 -0.12
C ALA A 72 1.53 -2.13 0.54
N ASP A 73 0.51 -1.64 -0.15
CA ASP A 73 -0.90 -1.86 0.18
C ASP A 73 -1.38 -3.22 -0.39
N VAL A 74 -0.84 -3.62 -1.55
CA VAL A 74 -1.23 -4.83 -2.30
C VAL A 74 -0.01 -5.71 -2.56
N GLY A 75 -0.09 -7.00 -2.25
CA GLY A 75 0.97 -7.97 -2.55
C GLY A 75 0.60 -8.89 -3.71
N LEU A 76 1.50 -9.09 -4.68
CA LEU A 76 1.31 -10.05 -5.79
C LEU A 76 1.88 -11.43 -5.45
N LEU A 77 1.07 -12.45 -5.64
CA LEU A 77 1.41 -13.87 -5.54
C LEU A 77 1.25 -14.53 -6.90
N GLY A 78 2.07 -15.52 -7.21
CA GLY A 78 1.98 -16.27 -8.46
C GLY A 78 3.33 -16.76 -8.95
N MET A 79 3.32 -17.73 -9.86
CA MET A 79 4.51 -18.34 -10.45
C MET A 79 5.43 -17.29 -11.11
N PRO A 80 6.74 -17.58 -11.32
CA PRO A 80 7.68 -16.60 -11.88
C PRO A 80 7.23 -16.06 -13.24
N ASN A 81 6.57 -16.89 -14.03
CA ASN A 81 6.09 -16.57 -15.39
C ASN A 81 4.61 -16.16 -15.45
N ALA A 82 3.96 -15.97 -14.30
CA ALA A 82 2.55 -15.55 -14.22
C ALA A 82 2.32 -14.11 -14.74
N GLY A 83 3.39 -13.34 -14.96
CA GLY A 83 3.31 -11.97 -15.48
C GLY A 83 3.20 -10.90 -14.39
N LYS A 84 3.70 -11.16 -13.18
CA LYS A 84 3.67 -10.22 -12.04
C LYS A 84 4.36 -8.89 -12.36
N SER A 85 5.62 -8.93 -12.80
CA SER A 85 6.37 -7.72 -13.18
C SER A 85 5.73 -6.96 -14.34
N THR A 86 5.15 -7.70 -15.30
CA THR A 86 4.40 -7.11 -16.43
C THR A 86 3.18 -6.37 -15.92
N LEU A 87 2.42 -6.98 -14.99
CA LEU A 87 1.26 -6.34 -14.38
C LEU A 87 1.66 -5.06 -13.65
N ILE A 88 2.69 -5.10 -12.79
CA ILE A 88 3.20 -3.92 -12.07
C ILE A 88 3.54 -2.81 -13.05
N THR A 89 4.24 -3.13 -14.14
CA THR A 89 4.65 -2.14 -15.14
C THR A 89 3.45 -1.57 -15.89
N ALA A 90 2.45 -2.40 -16.20
CA ALA A 90 1.25 -1.99 -16.92
C ALA A 90 0.34 -1.08 -16.09
N VAL A 91 0.19 -1.32 -14.79
CA VAL A 91 -0.71 -0.53 -13.92
C VAL A 91 -0.01 0.62 -13.21
N SER A 92 1.32 0.61 -13.15
CA SER A 92 2.08 1.66 -12.46
C SER A 92 2.21 2.91 -13.34
N ASN A 93 1.74 4.04 -12.81
CA ASN A 93 1.89 5.36 -13.47
C ASN A 93 3.32 5.90 -13.37
N ALA A 94 4.18 5.26 -12.57
CA ALA A 94 5.60 5.56 -12.44
C ALA A 94 6.43 4.35 -12.90
N ARG A 95 7.66 4.57 -13.35
CA ARG A 95 8.59 3.46 -13.58
C ARG A 95 8.73 2.65 -12.27
N PRO A 96 8.58 1.31 -12.32
CA PRO A 96 8.76 0.48 -11.15
C PRO A 96 10.08 0.83 -10.47
N LYS A 97 10.03 1.15 -9.18
CA LYS A 97 11.24 1.44 -8.41
C LYS A 97 11.69 0.15 -7.77
N ILE A 98 12.92 -0.24 -8.09
CA ILE A 98 13.67 -1.22 -7.31
C ILE A 98 13.99 -0.51 -5.99
N ALA A 99 13.47 -1.01 -4.88
CA ALA A 99 13.67 -0.38 -3.58
C ALA A 99 14.62 -1.20 -2.70
N ASP A 100 15.61 -0.49 -2.15
CA ASP A 100 16.65 -1.06 -1.32
C ASP A 100 16.27 -0.85 0.15
N TYR A 101 15.19 -1.52 0.58
CA TYR A 101 14.77 -1.40 1.97
C TYR A 101 15.80 -2.08 2.89
N PRO A 102 16.11 -1.49 4.07
CA PRO A 102 17.17 -1.98 4.96
C PRO A 102 16.96 -3.40 5.51
N PHE A 103 15.83 -4.04 5.20
CA PHE A 103 15.42 -5.35 5.69
C PHE A 103 15.14 -6.36 4.59
N THR A 104 15.36 -6.03 3.31
CA THR A 104 15.14 -6.91 2.17
C THR A 104 16.45 -7.34 1.54
N THR A 105 16.71 -8.65 1.44
CA THR A 105 17.85 -9.20 0.66
C THR A 105 17.55 -9.31 -0.83
N LEU A 106 16.27 -9.38 -1.19
CA LEU A 106 15.78 -9.35 -2.56
C LEU A 106 15.07 -8.02 -2.76
N HIS A 107 15.52 -7.22 -3.72
CA HIS A 107 14.89 -5.95 -4.04
C HIS A 107 13.49 -6.20 -4.64
N PRO A 108 12.40 -5.87 -3.93
CA PRO A 108 11.07 -6.08 -4.48
C PRO A 108 10.79 -5.06 -5.58
N ASN A 109 10.07 -5.50 -6.61
CA ASN A 109 9.55 -4.60 -7.64
C ASN A 109 8.31 -3.90 -7.08
N LEU A 110 8.34 -2.57 -7.04
CA LEU A 110 7.24 -1.76 -6.53
C LEU A 110 6.66 -0.88 -7.62
N GLY A 111 5.33 -0.86 -7.70
CA GLY A 111 4.57 0.02 -8.59
C GLY A 111 3.65 0.92 -7.79
N VAL A 112 3.57 2.19 -8.22
CA VAL A 112 2.60 3.14 -7.66
C VAL A 112 1.45 3.28 -8.67
N VAL A 113 0.29 2.78 -8.29
CA VAL A 113 -0.93 2.87 -9.09
C VAL A 113 -1.69 4.12 -8.66
N ARG A 114 -2.06 4.97 -9.62
CA ARG A 114 -2.96 6.11 -9.37
C ARG A 114 -4.26 5.88 -10.13
N VAL A 115 -5.35 5.87 -9.37
CA VAL A 115 -6.71 5.68 -9.88
C VAL A 115 -7.45 7.02 -9.96
N GLY A 116 -6.98 8.05 -9.24
CA GLY A 116 -7.51 9.41 -9.30
C GLY A 116 -6.58 10.44 -8.65
N ALA A 117 -7.03 11.69 -8.53
CA ALA A 117 -6.23 12.82 -8.05
C ALA A 117 -5.68 12.64 -6.62
N GLU A 118 -6.45 11.98 -5.75
CA GLU A 118 -6.05 11.66 -4.36
C GLU A 118 -6.16 10.16 -4.04
N ARG A 119 -6.35 9.32 -5.06
CA ARG A 119 -6.53 7.86 -4.91
C ARG A 119 -5.36 7.13 -5.53
N SER A 120 -4.47 6.63 -4.67
CA SER A 120 -3.32 5.84 -5.07
C SER A 120 -2.97 4.78 -4.05
N PHE A 121 -2.37 3.70 -4.52
CA PHE A 121 -1.88 2.61 -3.69
C PHE A 121 -0.57 2.04 -4.26
N VAL A 122 0.17 1.35 -3.40
CA VAL A 122 1.44 0.72 -3.76
C VAL A 122 1.22 -0.79 -3.93
N ILE A 123 1.67 -1.32 -5.06
CA ILE A 123 1.73 -2.77 -5.33
C ILE A 123 3.18 -3.22 -5.18
N ALA A 124 3.40 -4.29 -4.43
CA ALA A 124 4.68 -5.00 -4.39
C ALA A 124 4.56 -6.38 -5.05
N ASP A 125 5.57 -6.73 -5.84
CA ASP A 125 5.87 -8.14 -6.07
C ASP A 125 6.38 -8.75 -4.76
N ILE A 126 6.01 -10.00 -4.52
CA ILE A 126 6.51 -10.82 -3.41
C ILE A 126 7.58 -11.73 -4.02
N PRO A 127 8.88 -11.35 -3.96
CA PRO A 127 9.95 -12.22 -4.42
C PRO A 127 10.06 -13.41 -3.45
N GLY A 128 10.36 -14.60 -3.96
CA GLY A 128 10.86 -15.69 -3.12
C GLY A 128 9.83 -16.50 -2.35
N LEU A 129 8.55 -16.53 -2.76
CA LEU A 129 7.66 -17.66 -2.43
C LEU A 129 7.84 -18.84 -3.40
N ILE A 130 8.97 -18.90 -4.10
CA ILE A 130 9.31 -19.92 -5.09
C ILE A 130 10.84 -19.88 -5.12
N GLU A 131 11.45 -20.96 -4.63
CA GLU A 131 12.90 -21.16 -4.44
C GLU A 131 13.50 -20.49 -3.17
N GLY A 132 13.59 -21.27 -2.09
CA GLY A 132 14.61 -21.04 -1.04
C GLY A 132 14.19 -20.35 0.25
N ALA A 133 12.98 -19.79 0.37
CA ALA A 133 12.56 -19.13 1.61
C ALA A 133 12.32 -20.10 2.79
N ALA A 134 12.17 -21.41 2.52
CA ALA A 134 11.93 -22.43 3.54
C ALA A 134 13.22 -22.99 4.19
N GLU A 135 14.37 -22.89 3.52
CA GLU A 135 15.57 -23.66 3.92
C GLU A 135 16.72 -22.86 4.53
N GLY A 136 16.75 -21.52 4.51
CA GLY A 136 17.89 -20.85 5.12
C GLY A 136 17.82 -19.34 5.22
N ALA A 137 18.15 -18.87 6.43
CA ALA A 137 18.35 -17.49 6.83
C ALA A 137 17.06 -16.71 7.10
N GLY A 138 16.81 -16.32 8.35
CA GLY A 138 15.61 -15.62 8.87
C GLY A 138 15.31 -14.22 8.29
N LEU A 139 15.60 -14.00 7.01
CA LEU A 139 15.34 -12.84 6.18
C LEU A 139 13.97 -12.92 5.50
N GLY A 140 13.55 -14.11 5.04
CA GLY A 140 12.21 -14.34 4.49
C GLY A 140 11.11 -14.02 5.52
N HIS A 141 11.31 -14.40 6.78
CA HIS A 141 10.35 -14.13 7.85
C HIS A 141 10.18 -12.62 8.15
N ARG A 142 11.24 -11.80 8.00
CA ARG A 142 11.11 -10.34 8.13
C ARG A 142 10.34 -9.74 6.96
N PHE A 143 10.63 -10.13 5.73
CA PHE A 143 9.88 -9.67 4.55
C PHE A 143 8.39 -10.06 4.64
N LEU A 144 8.10 -11.30 5.03
CA LEU A 144 6.75 -11.79 5.23
C LEU A 144 6.00 -11.07 6.36
N ARG A 145 6.69 -10.69 7.45
CA ARG A 145 6.11 -9.84 8.50
C ARG A 145 5.68 -8.46 7.98
N HIS A 146 6.38 -7.91 7.00
CA HIS A 146 5.93 -6.67 6.36
C HIS A 146 4.76 -6.93 5.41
N LEU A 147 4.71 -8.10 4.76
CA LEU A 147 3.54 -8.57 4.00
C LEU A 147 2.31 -8.80 4.87
N GLN A 148 2.46 -9.13 6.14
CA GLN A 148 1.32 -9.14 7.08
C GLN A 148 0.67 -7.75 7.22
N ARG A 149 1.32 -6.66 6.80
CA ARG A 149 0.73 -5.32 6.78
C ARG A 149 0.05 -4.93 5.46
N THR A 150 0.15 -5.73 4.39
CA THR A 150 -0.63 -5.48 3.16
C THR A 150 -2.11 -5.67 3.43
N GLY A 151 -2.96 -4.85 2.80
CA GLY A 151 -4.42 -4.94 2.95
C GLY A 151 -5.03 -6.11 2.17
N VAL A 152 -4.42 -6.50 1.06
CA VAL A 152 -4.94 -7.54 0.15
C VAL A 152 -3.81 -8.25 -0.60
N LEU A 153 -4.03 -9.53 -0.91
CA LEU A 153 -3.14 -10.34 -1.75
C LEU A 153 -3.81 -10.63 -3.09
N LEU A 154 -3.11 -10.38 -4.19
CA LEU A 154 -3.54 -10.76 -5.53
C LEU A 154 -2.85 -12.05 -5.94
N HIS A 155 -3.64 -13.09 -6.19
CA HIS A 155 -3.14 -14.35 -6.69
C HIS A 155 -3.23 -14.37 -8.21
N LEU A 156 -2.10 -14.10 -8.84
CA LEU A 156 -1.92 -14.08 -10.29
C LEU A 156 -1.67 -15.51 -10.80
N VAL A 157 -2.54 -15.98 -11.67
CA VAL A 157 -2.45 -17.30 -12.31
C VAL A 157 -2.40 -17.12 -13.82
N ASP A 158 -1.46 -17.80 -14.46
CA ASP A 158 -1.40 -17.89 -15.92
C ASP A 158 -2.43 -18.91 -16.41
N ILE A 159 -3.46 -18.45 -17.12
CA ILE A 159 -4.53 -19.34 -17.62
C ILE A 159 -4.18 -19.98 -18.97
N ALA A 160 -3.14 -19.50 -19.64
CA ALA A 160 -2.69 -19.97 -20.94
C ALA A 160 -1.17 -20.20 -20.93
N PRO A 161 -0.68 -21.16 -20.12
CA PRO A 161 0.72 -21.52 -20.13
C PRO A 161 1.12 -22.01 -21.53
N PHE A 162 2.32 -21.64 -21.97
CA PHE A 162 2.86 -22.07 -23.28
C PHE A 162 3.18 -23.57 -23.33
N ASP A 163 3.37 -24.20 -22.17
CA ASP A 163 3.61 -25.63 -22.05
C ASP A 163 2.29 -26.32 -21.65
N GLU A 164 1.82 -27.22 -22.51
CA GLU A 164 0.57 -27.99 -22.30
C GLU A 164 0.64 -28.93 -21.09
N ASN A 165 1.84 -29.21 -20.57
CA ASN A 165 2.02 -30.05 -19.37
C ASN A 165 1.81 -29.29 -18.06
N ILE A 166 1.72 -27.95 -18.09
CA ILE A 166 1.52 -27.13 -16.90
C ILE A 166 0.02 -26.97 -16.68
N ASP A 167 -0.49 -27.52 -15.59
CA ASP A 167 -1.88 -27.32 -15.17
C ASP A 167 -1.99 -26.04 -14.30
N PRO A 168 -2.69 -24.99 -14.77
CA PRO A 168 -2.84 -23.74 -14.02
C PRO A 168 -3.42 -23.93 -12.62
N VAL A 169 -4.29 -24.94 -12.44
CA VAL A 169 -4.92 -25.24 -11.15
C VAL A 169 -3.89 -25.81 -10.18
N ALA A 170 -3.00 -26.68 -10.66
CA ALA A 170 -1.93 -27.25 -9.84
C ALA A 170 -0.95 -26.17 -9.37
N ASP A 171 -0.57 -25.25 -10.25
CA ASP A 171 0.28 -24.10 -9.91
C ASP A 171 -0.37 -23.22 -8.84
N ALA A 172 -1.65 -22.88 -9.02
CA ALA A 172 -2.39 -22.09 -8.05
C ALA A 172 -2.44 -22.80 -6.69
N VAL A 173 -2.69 -24.11 -6.65
CA VAL A 173 -2.69 -24.92 -5.43
C VAL A 173 -1.31 -24.98 -4.79
N ALA A 174 -0.24 -25.11 -5.58
CA ALA A 174 1.14 -25.13 -5.09
C ALA A 174 1.47 -23.82 -4.34
N ILE A 175 1.14 -22.66 -4.92
CA ILE A 175 1.33 -21.36 -4.27
C ILE A 175 0.51 -21.24 -2.98
N VAL A 176 -0.73 -21.76 -2.94
CA VAL A 176 -1.54 -21.75 -1.70
C VAL A 176 -0.89 -22.61 -0.61
N ASN A 177 -0.44 -23.82 -0.96
CA ASN A 177 0.19 -24.73 -0.02
C ASN A 177 1.51 -24.16 0.51
N GLU A 178 2.25 -23.48 -0.34
CA GLU A 178 3.47 -22.80 0.04
C GLU A 178 3.18 -21.64 1.00
N LEU A 179 2.23 -20.77 0.68
CA LEU A 179 1.78 -19.70 1.58
C LEU A 179 1.38 -20.25 2.96
N ARG A 180 0.67 -21.40 2.99
CA ARG A 180 0.26 -22.07 4.23
C ARG A 180 1.44 -22.63 5.04
N LYS A 181 2.50 -23.12 4.39
CA LYS A 181 3.71 -23.59 5.08
C LYS A 181 4.45 -22.46 5.78
N TYR A 182 4.35 -21.24 5.26
CA TYR A 182 5.03 -20.08 5.82
C TYR A 182 4.26 -19.43 6.96
N ASP A 183 2.99 -19.11 6.74
CA ASP A 183 2.20 -18.35 7.71
C ASP A 183 0.70 -18.54 7.49
N GLU A 184 0.02 -19.09 8.49
CA GLU A 184 -1.42 -19.29 8.47
C GLU A 184 -2.18 -17.95 8.45
N ALA A 185 -1.65 -16.92 9.10
CA ALA A 185 -2.26 -15.59 9.12
C ALA A 185 -2.25 -14.92 7.73
N LEU A 186 -1.32 -15.27 6.85
CA LEU A 186 -1.31 -14.79 5.46
C LEU A 186 -2.35 -15.51 4.59
N VAL A 187 -2.71 -16.75 4.92
CA VAL A 187 -3.74 -17.52 4.19
C VAL A 187 -5.13 -17.00 4.51
N GLU A 188 -5.37 -16.56 5.74
CA GLU A 188 -6.64 -15.97 6.18
C GLU A 188 -6.90 -14.58 5.57
N LYS A 189 -5.86 -13.94 5.03
CA LYS A 189 -6.01 -12.63 4.43
C LYS A 189 -6.97 -12.62 3.24
N PRO A 190 -7.64 -11.47 3.02
CA PRO A 190 -8.38 -11.23 1.79
C PRO A 190 -7.47 -11.45 0.59
N ARG A 191 -7.80 -12.47 -0.19
CA ARG A 191 -7.08 -12.83 -1.40
C ARG A 191 -8.03 -12.75 -2.58
N TRP A 192 -7.58 -12.16 -3.68
CA TRP A 192 -8.33 -12.04 -4.92
C TRP A 192 -7.64 -12.87 -5.99
N LEU A 193 -8.42 -13.60 -6.79
CA LEU A 193 -7.87 -14.39 -7.89
C LEU A 193 -7.82 -13.54 -9.15
N VAL A 194 -6.67 -13.52 -9.80
CA VAL A 194 -6.43 -12.74 -11.02
C VAL A 194 -5.90 -13.69 -12.09
N LEU A 195 -6.74 -13.96 -13.09
CA LEU A 195 -6.44 -14.82 -14.23
C LEU A 195 -5.80 -13.95 -15.31
N ASN A 196 -4.50 -14.15 -15.54
CA ASN A 196 -3.71 -13.38 -16.49
C ASN A 196 -3.54 -14.14 -17.83
N LYS A 197 -3.19 -13.40 -18.89
CA LYS A 197 -3.00 -13.88 -20.27
C LYS A 197 -4.28 -14.36 -20.97
N VAL A 198 -5.42 -13.76 -20.63
CA VAL A 198 -6.70 -14.06 -21.31
C VAL A 198 -6.69 -13.72 -22.79
N ASP A 199 -5.77 -12.88 -23.25
CA ASP A 199 -5.56 -12.53 -24.66
C ASP A 199 -5.17 -13.74 -25.52
N MET A 200 -4.51 -14.75 -24.94
CA MET A 200 -4.12 -15.98 -25.64
C MET A 200 -5.29 -16.94 -25.85
N ILE A 201 -6.43 -16.73 -25.19
CA ILE A 201 -7.62 -17.56 -25.32
C ILE A 201 -8.63 -16.86 -26.23
N PRO A 202 -9.20 -17.57 -27.23
CA PRO A 202 -10.32 -17.06 -28.03
C PRO A 202 -11.51 -16.63 -27.16
N GLU A 203 -12.14 -15.51 -27.48
CA GLU A 203 -13.23 -14.93 -26.66
C GLU A 203 -14.39 -15.89 -26.40
N GLU A 204 -14.68 -16.75 -27.38
CA GLU A 204 -15.77 -17.75 -27.30
C GLU A 204 -15.51 -18.81 -26.23
N ASP A 205 -14.25 -19.11 -25.94
CA ASP A 205 -13.84 -20.15 -24.99
C ASP A 205 -13.39 -19.59 -23.64
N ARG A 206 -13.05 -18.29 -23.55
CA ARG A 206 -12.64 -17.63 -22.28
C ARG A 206 -13.57 -17.97 -21.12
N LYS A 207 -14.88 -17.81 -21.31
CA LYS A 207 -15.87 -18.08 -20.25
C LYS A 207 -15.87 -19.54 -19.80
N LYS A 208 -15.66 -20.49 -20.72
CA LYS A 208 -15.63 -21.92 -20.40
C LYS A 208 -14.38 -22.27 -19.61
N VAL A 209 -13.22 -21.78 -20.05
CA VAL A 209 -11.93 -22.04 -19.40
C VAL A 209 -11.90 -21.43 -17.99
N VAL A 210 -12.38 -20.20 -17.84
CA VAL A 210 -12.48 -19.53 -16.53
C VAL A 210 -13.44 -20.28 -15.61
N ALA A 211 -14.61 -20.70 -16.10
CA ALA A 211 -15.57 -21.45 -15.30
C ALA A 211 -15.01 -22.83 -14.87
N ASP A 212 -14.31 -23.53 -15.76
CA ASP A 212 -13.65 -24.79 -15.44
C ASP A 212 -12.56 -24.59 -14.38
N PHE A 213 -11.72 -23.57 -14.52
CA PHE A 213 -10.70 -23.22 -13.54
C PHE A 213 -11.31 -22.95 -12.15
N ILE A 214 -12.33 -22.09 -12.07
CA ILE A 214 -12.99 -21.75 -10.80
C ILE A 214 -13.60 -22.99 -10.15
N LYS A 215 -14.20 -23.88 -10.95
CA LYS A 215 -14.81 -25.13 -10.47
C LYS A 215 -13.75 -26.10 -9.94
N ARG A 216 -12.65 -26.29 -10.66
CA ARG A 216 -11.54 -27.18 -10.28
C ARG A 216 -10.80 -26.64 -9.06
N PHE A 217 -10.54 -25.34 -9.01
CA PHE A 217 -9.87 -24.66 -7.90
C PHE A 217 -10.77 -24.41 -6.68
N LYS A 218 -12.11 -24.57 -6.83
CA LYS A 218 -13.13 -24.38 -5.78
C LYS A 218 -13.05 -23.01 -5.09
N TRP A 219 -12.79 -21.98 -5.87
CA TRP A 219 -12.63 -20.62 -5.36
C TRP A 219 -13.98 -19.93 -5.14
N LYS A 220 -14.11 -19.22 -4.01
CA LYS A 220 -15.34 -18.50 -3.62
C LYS A 220 -15.16 -16.98 -3.53
N GLY A 221 -13.93 -16.49 -3.71
CA GLY A 221 -13.62 -15.07 -3.65
C GLY A 221 -13.82 -14.35 -4.99
N PRO A 222 -13.50 -13.05 -5.06
CA PRO A 222 -13.55 -12.30 -6.30
C PRO A 222 -12.52 -12.84 -7.31
N VAL A 223 -12.91 -12.80 -8.58
CA VAL A 223 -12.11 -13.25 -9.72
C VAL A 223 -12.04 -12.12 -10.74
N PHE A 224 -10.84 -11.85 -11.23
CA PHE A 224 -10.59 -10.86 -12.27
C PHE A 224 -9.89 -11.51 -13.46
N GLU A 225 -10.40 -11.25 -14.65
CA GLU A 225 -9.81 -11.67 -15.92
C GLU A 225 -9.04 -10.49 -16.49
N ILE A 226 -7.73 -10.64 -16.67
CA ILE A 226 -6.86 -9.58 -17.15
C ILE A 226 -5.87 -10.07 -18.20
N SER A 227 -5.37 -9.11 -18.98
CA SER A 227 -4.16 -9.28 -19.78
C SER A 227 -3.21 -8.14 -19.44
N ALA A 228 -2.17 -8.46 -18.67
CA ALA A 228 -1.15 -7.49 -18.29
C ALA A 228 -0.40 -6.91 -19.51
N LEU A 229 -0.33 -7.65 -20.63
CA LEU A 229 0.35 -7.21 -21.84
C LEU A 229 -0.48 -6.20 -22.64
N THR A 230 -1.79 -6.44 -22.78
CA THR A 230 -2.69 -5.59 -23.56
C THR A 230 -3.37 -4.49 -22.74
N GLY A 231 -3.34 -4.61 -21.41
CA GLY A 231 -4.07 -3.73 -20.48
C GLY A 231 -5.53 -4.12 -20.27
N LEU A 232 -6.04 -5.14 -20.97
CA LEU A 232 -7.43 -5.57 -20.86
C LEU A 232 -7.75 -5.99 -19.42
N GLY A 233 -8.84 -5.45 -18.86
CA GLY A 233 -9.30 -5.76 -17.50
C GLY A 233 -8.47 -5.15 -16.36
N CYS A 234 -7.31 -4.56 -16.65
CA CYS A 234 -6.42 -4.00 -15.62
C CYS A 234 -7.03 -2.78 -14.93
N ASP A 235 -7.74 -1.91 -15.67
CA ASP A 235 -8.42 -0.75 -15.09
C ASP A 235 -9.47 -1.18 -14.06
N LYS A 236 -10.34 -2.14 -14.44
CA LYS A 236 -11.39 -2.67 -13.55
C LYS A 236 -10.81 -3.27 -12.28
N LEU A 237 -9.69 -3.99 -12.39
CA LEU A 237 -8.95 -4.51 -11.25
C LEU A 237 -8.45 -3.37 -10.35
N CYS A 238 -7.83 -2.33 -10.92
CA CYS A 238 -7.30 -1.20 -10.16
C CYS A 238 -8.39 -0.39 -9.45
N TYR A 239 -9.53 -0.11 -10.11
CA TYR A 239 -10.67 0.55 -9.49
C TYR A 239 -11.23 -0.28 -8.33
N SER A 240 -11.45 -1.58 -8.55
CA SER A 240 -11.97 -2.47 -7.50
C SER A 240 -11.03 -2.54 -6.30
N LEU A 241 -9.71 -2.63 -6.54
CA LEU A 241 -8.70 -2.63 -5.48
C LEU A 241 -8.69 -1.34 -4.69
N GLN A 242 -8.77 -0.19 -5.37
CA GLN A 242 -8.82 1.10 -4.69
C GLN A 242 -10.07 1.21 -3.81
N ASP A 243 -11.24 0.80 -4.32
CA ASP A 243 -12.49 0.84 -3.54
C ASP A 243 -12.40 -0.07 -2.30
N TYR A 244 -11.79 -1.25 -2.44
CA TYR A 244 -11.57 -2.18 -1.33
C TYR A 244 -10.55 -1.66 -0.29
N LEU A 245 -9.46 -1.04 -0.74
CA LEU A 245 -8.48 -0.44 0.17
C LEU A 245 -9.08 0.75 0.91
N ASP A 246 -9.92 1.54 0.25
CA ASP A 246 -10.60 2.68 0.88
C ASP A 246 -11.65 2.22 1.90
N SER A 247 -12.34 1.10 1.67
CA SER A 247 -13.22 0.52 2.69
C SER A 247 -12.45 0.03 3.92
N ILE A 248 -11.32 -0.68 3.72
CA ILE A 248 -10.47 -1.12 4.85
C ILE A 248 -9.92 0.08 5.63
N ARG A 249 -9.48 1.13 4.94
CA ARG A 249 -8.96 2.34 5.59
C ARG A 249 -10.04 3.01 6.43
N LYS A 250 -11.26 3.12 5.88
CA LYS A 250 -12.40 3.69 6.61
C LYS A 250 -12.78 2.87 7.84
N ASP A 251 -12.82 1.55 7.73
CA ASP A 251 -13.13 0.68 8.87
C ASP A 251 -12.09 0.81 9.98
N ARG A 252 -10.79 0.93 9.63
CA ARG A 252 -9.72 1.22 10.60
C ARG A 252 -9.84 2.59 11.25
N ASP A 253 -10.07 3.62 10.45
CA ASP A 253 -10.21 5.00 10.96
C ASP A 253 -11.43 5.08 11.91
N ASP A 254 -12.54 4.39 11.59
CA ASP A 254 -13.73 4.30 12.45
C ASP A 254 -13.47 3.50 13.75
N GLU A 255 -12.65 2.44 13.71
CA GLU A 255 -12.24 1.67 14.88
C GLU A 255 -11.31 2.48 15.82
N ASP A 256 -10.33 3.18 15.24
CA ASP A 256 -9.41 4.05 15.99
C ASP A 256 -10.16 5.25 16.60
N GLU A 257 -11.11 5.85 15.89
CA GLU A 257 -11.98 6.90 16.43
C GLU A 257 -12.85 6.38 17.60
N ARG A 258 -13.39 5.16 17.51
CA ARG A 258 -14.15 4.54 18.61
C ARG A 258 -13.26 4.21 19.81
N ALA A 259 -12.03 3.75 19.59
CA ALA A 259 -11.08 3.46 20.65
C ALA A 259 -10.56 4.72 21.36
N ALA A 260 -10.51 5.85 20.64
CA ALA A 260 -10.11 7.16 21.16
C ALA A 260 -11.25 7.93 21.83
N ASP A 261 -12.52 7.58 21.61
CA ASP A 261 -13.66 8.24 22.26
C ASP A 261 -13.75 7.81 23.75
N PRO A 262 -13.61 8.75 24.71
CA PRO A 262 -13.68 8.46 26.14
C PRO A 262 -14.98 7.76 26.58
N ARG A 263 -16.08 7.95 25.83
CA ARG A 263 -17.39 7.34 26.13
C ARG A 263 -17.41 5.82 25.94
N TYR A 264 -16.51 5.27 25.14
CA TYR A 264 -16.37 3.82 24.93
C TYR A 264 -15.29 3.18 25.81
N GLN A 265 -14.38 3.97 26.39
CA GLN A 265 -13.35 3.49 27.32
C GLN A 265 -13.91 3.14 28.71
N GLU A 266 -14.98 3.81 29.16
CA GLU A 266 -15.60 3.56 30.47
C GLU A 266 -16.37 2.23 30.57
N GLN A 267 -16.74 1.60 29.45
CA GLN A 267 -17.46 0.32 29.46
C GLN A 267 -16.54 -0.92 29.57
N ALA A 268 -15.22 -0.74 29.50
CA ALA A 268 -14.24 -1.82 29.52
C ALA A 268 -13.55 -2.04 30.88
N GLN A 269 -13.99 -1.35 31.95
CA GLN A 269 -13.62 -1.74 33.31
C GLN A 269 -14.57 -2.87 33.76
N PRO A 270 -14.07 -4.08 34.06
CA PRO A 270 -14.90 -5.04 34.76
C PRO A 270 -15.23 -4.43 36.13
N GLU A 271 -16.52 -4.32 36.43
CA GLU A 271 -16.97 -4.10 37.81
C GLU A 271 -16.40 -5.23 38.67
N ASP A 272 -15.28 -4.97 39.34
CA ASP A 272 -14.80 -5.81 40.43
C ASP A 272 -15.73 -5.58 41.63
N LYS A 273 -16.93 -6.14 41.54
CA LYS A 273 -17.82 -6.33 42.67
C LYS A 273 -17.27 -7.49 43.48
N THR A 274 -16.34 -7.19 44.37
CA THR A 274 -16.07 -8.04 45.52
C THR A 274 -17.23 -7.88 46.51
N PRO A 275 -17.98 -8.93 46.88
CA PRO A 275 -18.89 -8.88 48.00
C PRO A 275 -18.15 -9.28 49.28
N ASP A 276 -18.06 -8.36 50.24
CA ASP A 276 -18.18 -8.62 51.69
C ASP A 276 -18.33 -7.29 52.46
#